data_AF-A0A2V7YV48-F1
#
_entry.id   AF-A0A2V7YV48-F1
#
_cell.length_a   1.000
_cell.length_b   1.000
_cell.length_c   1.000
_cell.angle_alpha   90.00
_cell.angle_beta   90.00
_cell.angle_gamma   90.00
#
_symmetry.space_group_name_H-M   'P 1'
#
loop_
_entity.id
_entity.type
_entity.pdbx_description
1 polymer ?
#
loop_
_entity_poly.entity_id
_entity_poly.type
_entity_poly.pdbx_seq_one_letter_code
_entity_poly.pdbx_strand_id
1 'polypeptide(L)'
;MAASASAQDEKAMNLKPFADADHVIYMPTNIATKRVPSKAGTLTNHGGGVLTSARVVFIFWGPSFASGGADNGYATTLRNFRNQFGTTGEYNTITQYSGIQLTNLGSGGADWFDTTTPPTNVTDSTVHSEVNRYFSGGHGTYNSSTIYEVVIPRTSYSSSGSSTSCGGPSLAYCAYHGAYSGTSGTVIYSIEPYPSCSGCKVSGWSDVQNQEHFVCHETREAVTDPVNGWWNSTTGAEADDECAWSPTPFIGTNGYSYQYEWSNANNGCIRTR
;
A
#
# COMPACT_ATOMS: atom_id res chain seq x y z
N MET A 1 -34.57 -36.90 4.42
CA MET A 1 -33.16 -36.55 4.73
C MET A 1 -32.84 -35.29 3.95
N ALA A 2 -32.84 -34.14 4.60
CA ALA A 2 -32.38 -32.88 4.02
C ALA A 2 -31.34 -32.34 5.00
N ALA A 3 -30.08 -32.33 4.56
CA ALA A 3 -28.98 -31.84 5.36
C ALA A 3 -28.99 -30.30 5.30
N SER A 4 -29.03 -29.71 6.49
CA SER A 4 -28.88 -28.30 6.78
C SER A 4 -27.54 -27.75 6.28
N ALA A 5 -27.58 -26.77 5.38
CA ALA A 5 -26.44 -25.89 5.16
C ALA A 5 -26.34 -24.94 6.37
N SER A 6 -25.24 -25.05 7.11
CA SER A 6 -24.94 -24.19 8.25
C SER A 6 -24.73 -22.76 7.79
N ALA A 7 -25.56 -21.85 8.30
CA ALA A 7 -25.27 -20.42 8.34
C ALA A 7 -23.98 -20.23 9.15
N GLN A 8 -22.86 -20.00 8.47
CA GLN A 8 -21.74 -19.27 9.02
C GLN A 8 -22.03 -17.81 8.66
N ASP A 9 -22.39 -17.04 9.67
CA ASP A 9 -22.74 -15.64 9.60
C ASP A 9 -21.67 -14.83 8.83
N GLU A 10 -22.09 -14.13 7.78
CA GLU A 10 -21.39 -12.96 7.26
C GLU A 10 -21.35 -11.91 8.38
N LYS A 11 -20.31 -11.97 9.22
CA LYS A 11 -19.99 -10.88 10.13
C LYS A 11 -19.65 -9.69 9.22
N ALA A 12 -20.54 -8.70 9.19
CA ALA A 12 -20.33 -7.46 8.46
C ALA A 12 -18.90 -6.96 8.71
N MET A 13 -18.10 -7.00 7.66
CA MET A 13 -16.72 -6.54 7.71
C MET A 13 -16.79 -5.04 7.98
N ASN A 14 -16.36 -4.62 9.17
CA ASN A 14 -16.42 -3.22 9.59
C ASN A 14 -15.27 -2.47 8.88
N LEU A 15 -15.40 -2.31 7.56
CA LEU A 15 -14.47 -1.60 6.71
C LEU A 15 -14.36 -0.17 7.22
N LYS A 16 -13.17 0.20 7.72
CA LYS A 16 -12.93 1.55 8.22
C LYS A 16 -12.96 2.53 7.03
N PRO A 17 -13.69 3.65 7.12
CA PRO A 17 -14.04 4.42 5.93
C PRO A 17 -13.06 5.55 5.57
N PHE A 18 -11.74 5.36 5.59
CA PHE A 18 -10.76 6.39 5.19
C PHE A 18 -9.33 5.83 5.27
N ALA A 19 -8.34 6.55 4.70
CA ALA A 19 -6.94 6.48 5.15
C ALA A 19 -6.91 6.79 6.65
N ASP A 20 -7.04 5.76 7.49
CA ASP A 20 -7.10 5.89 8.93
C ASP A 20 -5.71 6.16 9.50
N ALA A 21 -5.54 6.14 10.82
CA ALA A 21 -4.22 6.40 11.39
C ALA A 21 -3.26 5.21 11.22
N ASP A 22 -3.72 4.12 10.61
CA ASP A 22 -3.12 2.79 10.69
C ASP A 22 -2.70 2.25 9.30
N HIS A 23 -3.33 2.64 8.18
CA HIS A 23 -3.03 2.14 6.82
C HIS A 23 -2.38 3.20 5.88
N VAL A 24 -1.45 4.02 6.36
CA VAL A 24 -0.99 5.22 5.62
C VAL A 24 0.42 5.66 5.97
N ILE A 25 1.28 5.80 4.96
CA ILE A 25 2.55 6.48 5.18
C ILE A 25 2.38 8.00 5.28
N TYR A 26 2.30 8.50 6.52
CA TYR A 26 2.26 9.95 6.80
C TYR A 26 3.55 10.65 6.39
N MET A 27 3.47 11.94 6.01
CA MET A 27 4.68 12.75 5.88
C MET A 27 5.35 12.93 7.26
N PRO A 28 6.68 13.09 7.34
CA PRO A 28 7.40 13.30 8.59
C PRO A 28 7.08 14.72 9.12
N THR A 29 5.94 14.85 9.79
CA THR A 29 5.62 15.96 10.70
C THR A 29 5.88 15.51 12.14
N ASN A 30 5.78 16.43 13.10
CA ASN A 30 5.95 16.16 14.53
C ASN A 30 5.04 15.06 15.13
N ILE A 31 4.19 14.41 14.33
CA ILE A 31 3.42 13.20 14.68
C ILE A 31 4.31 11.95 14.63
N ALA A 32 5.19 11.82 13.63
CA ALA A 32 6.15 10.72 13.53
C ALA A 32 7.20 10.76 14.66
N THR A 33 7.58 11.95 15.13
CA THR A 33 8.52 12.12 16.26
C THR A 33 7.86 12.04 17.64
N LYS A 34 6.52 12.08 17.73
CA LYS A 34 5.77 11.86 18.99
C LYS A 34 5.39 10.41 19.23
N ARG A 35 5.48 9.55 18.21
CA ARG A 35 5.35 8.10 18.33
C ARG A 35 6.72 7.43 18.39
N VAL A 36 7.57 7.84 19.33
CA VAL A 36 8.63 6.94 19.80
C VAL A 36 8.15 6.39 21.14
N PRO A 37 7.39 5.29 21.18
CA PRO A 37 7.07 4.69 22.45
C PRO A 37 8.33 3.99 22.97
N SER A 38 8.72 4.34 24.19
CA SER A 38 9.40 3.42 25.08
C SER A 38 8.69 2.07 25.04
N LYS A 39 9.32 1.04 24.45
CA LYS A 39 8.70 -0.26 24.09
C LYS A 39 7.40 -0.09 23.28
N ALA A 40 7.52 0.10 21.96
CA ALA A 40 6.39 -0.18 21.07
C ALA A 40 5.85 -1.59 21.41
N GLY A 41 4.53 -1.70 21.60
CA GLY A 41 3.89 -2.99 21.85
C GLY A 41 4.14 -3.92 20.67
N THR A 42 4.20 -5.22 20.93
CA THR A 42 4.22 -6.24 19.88
C THR A 42 2.94 -6.14 19.04
N LEU A 43 3.05 -6.23 17.71
CA LEU A 43 1.88 -6.31 16.85
C LEU A 43 1.04 -7.54 17.23
N THR A 44 -0.27 -7.38 17.27
CA THR A 44 -1.22 -8.46 17.53
C THR A 44 -2.21 -8.53 16.41
N ASN A 45 -2.72 -9.72 16.10
CA ASN A 45 -3.83 -9.85 15.17
C ASN A 45 -5.15 -9.47 15.86
N HIS A 46 -5.95 -8.60 15.25
CA HIS A 46 -7.21 -8.06 15.78
C HIS A 46 -8.46 -8.69 15.17
N GLY A 47 -8.31 -9.89 14.60
CA GLY A 47 -9.39 -10.72 14.06
C GLY A 47 -9.52 -10.68 12.54
N GLY A 48 -8.69 -9.90 11.85
CA GLY A 48 -8.60 -9.84 10.39
C GLY A 48 -7.69 -10.90 9.77
N GLY A 49 -7.83 -11.08 8.47
CA GLY A 49 -7.02 -11.98 7.67
C GLY A 49 -5.67 -11.38 7.26
N VAL A 50 -4.92 -12.14 6.45
CA VAL A 50 -3.71 -11.68 5.73
C VAL A 50 -3.80 -12.13 4.27
N LEU A 51 -3.03 -11.50 3.38
CA LEU A 51 -2.87 -11.98 2.00
C LEU A 51 -1.78 -13.05 1.95
N THR A 52 -2.13 -14.31 2.24
CA THR A 52 -1.18 -15.43 2.33
C THR A 52 -0.25 -15.57 1.11
N SER A 53 -0.79 -15.40 -0.10
CA SER A 53 -0.02 -15.38 -1.36
C SER A 53 -0.41 -14.16 -2.16
N ALA A 54 0.15 -13.02 -1.76
CA ALA A 54 -0.19 -11.73 -2.32
C ALA A 54 0.26 -11.55 -3.78
N ARG A 55 -0.41 -10.62 -4.44
CA ARG A 55 -0.15 -10.17 -5.80
C ARG A 55 -0.42 -8.67 -5.87
N VAL A 56 0.18 -7.99 -6.83
CA VAL A 56 0.03 -6.54 -7.03
C VAL A 56 -0.20 -6.27 -8.51
N VAL A 57 -1.25 -5.52 -8.81
CA VAL A 57 -1.52 -4.92 -10.12
C VAL A 57 -1.35 -3.42 -10.00
N PHE A 58 -0.53 -2.84 -10.86
CA PHE A 58 -0.45 -1.39 -10.99
C PHE A 58 -1.49 -0.88 -11.97
N ILE A 59 -2.19 0.18 -11.58
CA ILE A 59 -3.03 1.00 -12.44
C ILE A 59 -2.36 2.36 -12.55
N PHE A 60 -1.59 2.56 -13.61
CA PHE A 60 -0.94 3.83 -13.92
C PHE A 60 -1.95 4.75 -14.61
N TRP A 61 -2.52 5.70 -13.86
CA TRP A 61 -3.60 6.56 -14.33
C TRP A 61 -3.07 7.91 -14.78
N GLY A 62 -2.94 8.11 -16.09
CA GLY A 62 -2.52 9.38 -16.69
C GLY A 62 -1.69 9.17 -17.96
N PRO A 63 -1.79 10.08 -18.94
CA PRO A 63 -1.08 9.95 -20.21
C PRO A 63 0.44 10.00 -20.06
N SER A 64 0.98 10.56 -18.96
CA SER A 64 2.43 10.63 -18.76
C SER A 64 3.08 9.28 -18.49
N PHE A 65 2.33 8.29 -17.98
CA PHE A 65 2.86 6.94 -17.71
C PHE A 65 2.88 6.03 -18.95
N ALA A 66 2.06 6.34 -19.96
CA ALA A 66 1.95 5.56 -21.17
C ALA A 66 3.25 5.54 -22.00
N SER A 67 3.36 4.62 -22.95
CA SER A 67 4.56 4.52 -23.82
C SER A 67 4.88 5.85 -24.48
N GLY A 68 6.13 6.31 -24.35
CA GLY A 68 6.59 7.62 -24.84
C GLY A 68 6.22 8.82 -23.96
N GLY A 69 5.47 8.62 -22.87
CA GLY A 69 5.17 9.63 -21.87
C GLY A 69 6.35 9.92 -20.94
N ALA A 70 6.34 11.10 -20.31
CA ALA A 70 7.44 11.58 -19.47
C ALA A 70 7.72 10.72 -18.22
N ASP A 71 6.69 10.05 -17.70
CA ASP A 71 6.75 9.18 -16.52
C ASP A 71 6.76 7.68 -16.90
N ASN A 72 6.96 7.34 -18.17
CA ASN A 72 7.00 5.94 -18.60
C ASN A 72 8.19 5.17 -17.99
N GLY A 73 9.34 5.83 -17.84
CA GLY A 73 10.51 5.28 -17.15
C GLY A 73 10.22 5.03 -15.68
N TYR A 74 9.53 5.96 -15.01
CA TYR A 74 9.07 5.83 -13.62
C TYR A 74 8.17 4.61 -13.44
N ALA A 75 7.11 4.48 -14.26
CA ALA A 75 6.21 3.34 -14.23
C ALA A 75 6.93 2.00 -14.50
N THR A 76 7.91 2.01 -15.41
CA THR A 76 8.71 0.81 -15.72
C THR A 76 9.56 0.39 -14.53
N THR A 77 10.22 1.33 -13.86
CA THR A 77 11.00 1.04 -12.64
C THR A 77 10.12 0.46 -11.53
N LEU A 78 8.93 0.99 -11.29
CA LEU A 78 8.01 0.46 -10.27
C LEU A 78 7.56 -0.97 -10.56
N ARG A 79 7.23 -1.28 -11.81
CA ARG A 79 6.92 -2.67 -12.20
C ARG A 79 8.11 -3.60 -11.96
N ASN A 80 9.32 -3.16 -12.28
CA ASN A 80 10.53 -3.95 -12.06
C ASN A 80 10.82 -4.15 -10.58
N PHE A 81 10.60 -3.12 -9.75
CA PHE A 81 10.67 -3.21 -8.30
C PHE A 81 9.71 -4.28 -7.75
N ARG A 82 8.41 -4.18 -8.07
CA ARG A 82 7.40 -5.16 -7.67
C ARG A 82 7.75 -6.58 -8.10
N ASN A 83 8.24 -6.75 -9.33
CA ASN A 83 8.54 -8.08 -9.89
C ASN A 83 9.60 -8.87 -9.11
N GLN A 84 10.47 -8.20 -8.35
CA GLN A 84 11.45 -8.86 -7.50
C GLN A 84 11.08 -8.82 -6.00
N PHE A 85 10.34 -7.80 -5.57
CA PHE A 85 10.12 -7.48 -4.16
C PHE A 85 9.58 -8.63 -3.32
N GLY A 86 8.52 -9.32 -3.75
CA GLY A 86 7.85 -10.36 -2.96
C GLY A 86 8.69 -11.61 -2.65
N THR A 87 9.90 -11.69 -3.17
CA THR A 87 10.85 -12.79 -2.94
C THR A 87 12.15 -12.35 -2.25
N THR A 88 12.24 -11.08 -1.85
CA THR A 88 13.44 -10.54 -1.19
C THR A 88 13.42 -10.73 0.32
N GLY A 89 14.57 -10.53 0.96
CA GLY A 89 14.67 -10.53 2.43
C GLY A 89 13.85 -9.40 3.08
N GLU A 90 13.68 -8.27 2.39
CA GLU A 90 12.87 -7.14 2.86
C GLU A 90 11.39 -7.51 2.99
N TYR A 91 10.83 -8.25 2.00
CA TYR A 91 9.47 -8.80 2.09
C TYR A 91 9.39 -10.00 3.04
N ASN A 92 10.46 -10.80 3.15
CA ASN A 92 10.48 -11.95 4.05
C ASN A 92 10.20 -11.60 5.52
N THR A 93 10.44 -10.35 5.92
CA THR A 93 10.13 -9.87 7.27
C THR A 93 8.65 -10.09 7.64
N ILE A 94 7.70 -9.86 6.74
CA ILE A 94 6.26 -10.00 7.04
C ILE A 94 5.77 -11.45 7.05
N THR A 95 6.56 -12.42 6.58
CA THR A 95 6.20 -13.85 6.64
C THR A 95 6.03 -14.38 8.06
N GLN A 96 6.49 -13.61 9.05
CA GLN A 96 6.27 -13.90 10.46
C GLN A 96 4.82 -13.75 10.90
N TYR A 97 3.98 -13.05 10.12
CA TYR A 97 2.59 -12.76 10.46
C TYR A 97 1.64 -13.73 9.73
N SER A 98 0.92 -14.56 10.49
CA SER A 98 -0.18 -15.43 10.02
C SER A 98 0.01 -16.21 8.71
N GLY A 99 1.21 -16.77 8.46
CA GLY A 99 1.42 -17.70 7.35
C GLY A 99 1.58 -17.05 5.97
N ILE A 100 1.85 -15.74 5.90
CA ILE A 100 2.25 -15.04 4.69
C ILE A 100 3.45 -15.74 4.03
N GLN A 101 3.40 -15.86 2.70
CA GLN A 101 4.41 -16.54 1.90
C GLN A 101 5.16 -15.53 1.03
N LEU A 102 6.42 -15.86 0.74
CA LEU A 102 7.13 -15.24 -0.38
C LEU A 102 6.40 -15.60 -1.69
N THR A 103 6.28 -14.61 -2.57
CA THR A 103 5.43 -14.72 -3.75
C THR A 103 5.95 -13.83 -4.88
N ASN A 104 5.65 -14.22 -6.13
CA ASN A 104 5.81 -13.30 -7.25
C ASN A 104 4.62 -12.34 -7.28
N LEU A 105 4.84 -11.13 -6.77
CA LEU A 105 3.80 -10.09 -6.71
C LEU A 105 3.25 -9.74 -8.10
N GLY A 106 4.05 -9.84 -9.17
CA GLY A 106 3.61 -9.55 -10.54
C GLY A 106 2.64 -10.56 -11.17
N SER A 107 2.24 -11.60 -10.45
CA SER A 107 1.29 -12.62 -10.94
C SER A 107 -0.20 -12.23 -10.81
N GLY A 108 -0.49 -10.98 -10.41
CA GLY A 108 -1.82 -10.46 -10.05
C GLY A 108 -2.79 -10.19 -11.19
N GLY A 109 -2.29 -10.11 -12.42
CA GLY A 109 -3.03 -9.65 -13.59
C GLY A 109 -2.16 -8.73 -14.44
N ALA A 110 -2.71 -8.23 -15.54
CA ALA A 110 -2.02 -7.23 -16.35
C ALA A 110 -2.07 -5.86 -15.66
N ASP A 111 -0.93 -5.19 -15.60
CA ASP A 111 -0.88 -3.76 -15.27
C ASP A 111 -1.67 -2.97 -16.31
N TRP A 112 -2.34 -1.90 -15.87
CA TRP A 112 -3.10 -1.03 -16.75
C TRP A 112 -2.48 0.35 -16.84
N PHE A 113 -2.32 0.83 -18.08
CA PHE A 113 -1.92 2.19 -18.39
C PHE A 113 -3.15 2.93 -18.90
N ASP A 114 -3.90 3.53 -18.00
CA ASP A 114 -5.04 4.38 -18.36
C ASP A 114 -4.50 5.73 -18.87
N THR A 115 -4.75 6.04 -20.14
CA THR A 115 -4.29 7.29 -20.76
C THR A 115 -5.21 8.48 -20.51
N THR A 116 -6.36 8.27 -19.86
CA THR A 116 -7.23 9.35 -19.43
C THR A 116 -6.59 10.17 -18.32
N THR A 117 -6.95 11.46 -18.24
CA THR A 117 -6.41 12.36 -17.24
C THR A 117 -7.20 12.20 -15.93
N PRO A 118 -6.56 11.84 -14.80
CA PRO A 118 -7.22 11.85 -13.50
C PRO A 118 -7.68 13.26 -13.11
N PRO A 119 -8.73 13.40 -12.27
CA PRO A 119 -9.06 14.67 -11.63
C PRO A 119 -7.89 15.19 -10.80
N THR A 120 -7.75 16.52 -10.69
CA THR A 120 -6.71 17.13 -9.83
C THR A 120 -6.79 16.66 -8.38
N ASN A 121 -8.01 16.48 -7.85
CA ASN A 121 -8.24 15.86 -6.56
C ASN A 121 -8.87 14.47 -6.76
N VAL A 122 -8.10 13.42 -6.50
CA VAL A 122 -8.55 12.04 -6.52
C VAL A 122 -9.03 11.67 -5.11
N THR A 123 -10.33 11.77 -4.88
CA THR A 123 -10.93 11.33 -3.62
C THR A 123 -10.85 9.80 -3.50
N ASP A 124 -10.98 9.28 -2.29
CA ASP A 124 -11.04 7.83 -2.05
C ASP A 124 -12.05 7.09 -2.94
N SER A 125 -13.29 7.61 -3.03
CA SER A 125 -14.33 7.06 -3.92
C SER A 125 -13.96 7.12 -5.41
N THR A 126 -13.09 8.07 -5.80
CA THR A 126 -12.56 8.17 -7.16
C THR A 126 -11.54 7.06 -7.41
N VAL A 127 -10.71 6.71 -6.43
CA VAL A 127 -9.81 5.56 -6.51
C VAL A 127 -10.60 4.26 -6.67
N HIS A 128 -11.65 4.05 -5.87
CA HIS A 128 -12.52 2.88 -6.02
C HIS A 128 -13.14 2.80 -7.41
N SER A 129 -13.60 3.94 -7.94
CA SER A 129 -14.18 4.01 -9.29
C SER A 129 -13.16 3.64 -10.38
N GLU A 130 -11.90 4.01 -10.20
CA GLU A 130 -10.83 3.67 -11.14
C GLU A 130 -10.46 2.18 -11.08
N VAL A 131 -10.37 1.60 -9.89
CA VAL A 131 -10.18 0.14 -9.74
C VAL A 131 -11.38 -0.62 -10.34
N ASN A 132 -12.61 -0.11 -10.19
CA ASN A 132 -13.78 -0.71 -10.83
C ASN A 132 -13.77 -0.54 -12.36
N ARG A 133 -13.20 0.55 -12.89
CA ARG A 133 -12.96 0.72 -14.34
C ARG A 133 -11.99 -0.32 -14.87
N TYR A 134 -10.92 -0.64 -14.15
CA TYR A 134 -10.01 -1.72 -14.51
C TYR A 134 -10.76 -3.05 -14.75
N PHE A 135 -11.68 -3.41 -13.85
CA PHE A 135 -12.49 -4.62 -14.00
C PHE A 135 -13.51 -4.51 -15.15
N SER A 136 -14.32 -3.45 -15.17
CA SER A 136 -15.40 -3.27 -16.15
C SER A 136 -14.90 -3.07 -17.58
N GLY A 137 -13.69 -2.52 -17.74
CA GLY A 137 -12.98 -2.37 -19.02
C GLY A 137 -12.34 -3.65 -19.54
N GLY A 138 -12.39 -4.75 -18.78
CA GLY A 138 -11.81 -6.03 -19.16
C GLY A 138 -10.27 -6.07 -19.11
N HIS A 139 -9.64 -5.14 -18.37
CA HIS A 139 -8.18 -5.11 -18.19
C HIS A 139 -7.70 -6.21 -17.23
N GLY A 140 -8.56 -6.61 -16.30
CA GLY A 140 -8.36 -7.78 -15.45
C GLY A 140 -9.62 -8.17 -14.70
N THR A 141 -9.49 -9.16 -13.83
CA THR A 141 -10.60 -9.66 -13.02
C THR A 141 -10.28 -9.52 -11.54
N TYR A 142 -11.33 -9.39 -10.73
CA TYR A 142 -11.19 -9.43 -9.27
C TYR A 142 -10.43 -10.68 -8.80
N ASN A 143 -9.54 -10.49 -7.83
CA ASN A 143 -8.85 -11.55 -7.12
C ASN A 143 -8.66 -11.12 -5.65
N SER A 144 -9.09 -11.95 -4.71
CA SER A 144 -9.03 -11.67 -3.28
C SER A 144 -7.62 -11.63 -2.68
N SER A 145 -6.60 -11.97 -3.45
CA SER A 145 -5.18 -11.91 -3.06
C SER A 145 -4.39 -10.87 -3.85
N THR A 146 -5.06 -10.03 -4.65
CA THR A 146 -4.42 -8.95 -5.41
C THR A 146 -4.71 -7.61 -4.75
N ILE A 147 -3.65 -6.83 -4.55
CA ILE A 147 -3.69 -5.40 -4.22
C ILE A 147 -3.69 -4.63 -5.54
N TYR A 148 -4.63 -3.70 -5.70
CA TYR A 148 -4.73 -2.83 -6.87
C TYR A 148 -4.16 -1.46 -6.55
N GLU A 149 -2.90 -1.23 -6.90
CA GLU A 149 -2.17 0.00 -6.57
C GLU A 149 -2.35 1.04 -7.69
N VAL A 150 -3.06 2.12 -7.39
CA VAL A 150 -3.38 3.19 -8.34
C VAL A 150 -2.32 4.27 -8.25
N VAL A 151 -1.57 4.47 -9.33
CA VAL A 151 -0.49 5.48 -9.40
C VAL A 151 -0.97 6.70 -10.14
N ILE A 152 -0.93 7.88 -9.50
CA ILE A 152 -1.42 9.14 -10.07
C ILE A 152 -0.28 10.14 -10.32
N PRO A 153 -0.37 11.00 -11.36
CA PRO A 153 0.73 11.84 -11.81
C PRO A 153 0.86 13.08 -10.93
N ARG A 154 2.00 13.76 -11.02
CA ARG A 154 2.30 15.00 -10.27
C ARG A 154 1.29 16.15 -10.40
N THR A 155 0.41 16.10 -11.42
CA THR A 155 -0.65 17.09 -11.64
C THR A 155 -1.93 16.79 -10.84
N SER A 156 -1.96 15.65 -10.14
CA SER A 156 -3.04 15.22 -9.27
C SER A 156 -2.51 14.89 -7.89
N TYR A 157 -3.39 14.96 -6.90
CA TYR A 157 -3.17 14.51 -5.54
C TYR A 157 -4.34 13.65 -5.10
N SER A 158 -4.16 12.81 -4.08
CA SER A 158 -5.29 12.11 -3.45
C SER A 158 -5.80 12.87 -2.24
N SER A 159 -7.08 12.70 -1.91
CA SER A 159 -7.65 13.18 -0.65
C SER A 159 -8.44 12.10 0.08
N SER A 160 -8.27 12.12 1.40
CA SER A 160 -9.02 11.32 2.36
C SER A 160 -9.51 12.26 3.46
N GLY A 161 -10.83 12.47 3.53
CA GLY A 161 -11.42 13.50 4.39
C GLY A 161 -10.88 14.89 4.08
N SER A 162 -10.31 15.57 5.09
CA SER A 162 -9.66 16.88 4.93
C SER A 162 -8.16 16.81 4.62
N SER A 163 -7.58 15.62 4.67
CA SER A 163 -6.15 15.38 4.46
C SER A 163 -5.87 15.13 2.98
N THR A 164 -4.73 15.61 2.49
CA THR A 164 -4.31 15.39 1.09
C THR A 164 -2.89 14.89 0.99
N SER A 165 -2.58 14.21 -0.11
CA SER A 165 -1.21 13.79 -0.44
C SER A 165 -0.33 14.95 -0.94
N CYS A 166 0.91 14.66 -1.33
CA CYS A 166 1.73 15.59 -2.13
C CYS A 166 0.94 16.17 -3.31
N GLY A 167 1.08 17.48 -3.51
CA GLY A 167 0.37 18.24 -4.54
C GLY A 167 -0.95 18.84 -4.08
N GLY A 168 -1.50 18.38 -2.95
CA GLY A 168 -2.75 18.89 -2.38
C GLY A 168 -2.58 20.06 -1.41
N PRO A 169 -3.68 20.78 -1.10
CA PRO A 169 -3.68 21.97 -0.24
C PRO A 169 -3.49 21.67 1.25
N SER A 170 -3.59 20.42 1.69
CA SER A 170 -3.55 20.02 3.10
C SER A 170 -2.68 18.77 3.26
N LEU A 171 -1.42 18.89 2.84
CA LEU A 171 -0.43 17.81 2.87
C LEU A 171 -0.40 17.12 4.23
N ALA A 172 -0.60 15.80 4.23
CA ALA A 172 -0.62 14.96 5.43
C ALA A 172 0.10 13.64 5.24
N TYR A 173 -0.01 13.01 4.07
CA TYR A 173 0.52 11.67 3.79
C TYR A 173 1.15 11.58 2.40
N CYS A 174 1.84 10.47 2.13
CA CYS A 174 2.52 10.22 0.87
C CYS A 174 1.82 9.15 0.03
N ALA A 175 1.33 8.09 0.65
CA ALA A 175 0.49 7.04 0.07
C ALA A 175 -0.43 6.49 1.17
N TYR A 176 -1.42 5.68 0.80
CA TYR A 176 -2.21 4.88 1.74
C TYR A 176 -2.83 3.67 1.03
N HIS A 177 -3.20 2.66 1.79
CA HIS A 177 -3.98 1.54 1.32
C HIS A 177 -5.31 1.42 2.08
N GLY A 178 -6.18 0.57 1.55
CA GLY A 178 -7.47 0.33 2.17
C GLY A 178 -8.26 -0.75 1.46
N ALA A 179 -9.50 -0.90 1.89
CA ALA A 179 -10.39 -1.90 1.36
C ALA A 179 -11.82 -1.37 1.20
N TYR A 180 -12.50 -1.84 0.16
CA TYR A 180 -13.92 -1.56 -0.05
C TYR A 180 -14.67 -2.81 -0.48
N SER A 181 -15.97 -2.85 -0.19
CA SER A 181 -16.85 -3.91 -0.70
C SER A 181 -17.13 -3.68 -2.18
N GLY A 182 -16.54 -4.50 -3.04
CA GLY A 182 -16.87 -4.59 -4.46
C GLY A 182 -17.94 -5.64 -4.74
N THR A 183 -18.42 -5.69 -5.98
CA THR A 183 -19.45 -6.65 -6.42
C THR A 183 -19.02 -8.11 -6.26
N SER A 184 -17.73 -8.40 -6.41
CA SER A 184 -17.18 -9.76 -6.38
C SER A 184 -16.52 -10.14 -5.04
N GLY A 185 -16.50 -9.22 -4.07
CA GLY A 185 -15.84 -9.38 -2.79
C GLY A 185 -15.13 -8.11 -2.33
N THR A 186 -14.40 -8.22 -1.23
CA THR A 186 -13.56 -7.15 -0.71
C THR A 186 -12.39 -6.89 -1.68
N VAL A 187 -12.30 -5.67 -2.18
CA VAL A 187 -11.20 -5.20 -3.01
C VAL A 187 -10.19 -4.50 -2.11
N ILE A 188 -8.93 -4.90 -2.20
CA ILE A 188 -7.79 -4.26 -1.53
C ILE A 188 -7.09 -3.36 -2.54
N TYR A 189 -6.83 -2.10 -2.19
CA TYR A 189 -6.19 -1.14 -3.08
C TYR A 189 -5.19 -0.29 -2.32
N SER A 190 -4.25 0.32 -3.05
CA SER A 190 -3.51 1.47 -2.56
C SER A 190 -3.66 2.64 -3.54
N ILE A 191 -3.42 3.84 -3.04
CA ILE A 191 -3.23 5.03 -3.88
C ILE A 191 -1.80 5.52 -3.68
N GLU A 192 -1.11 5.68 -4.80
CA GLU A 192 0.30 6.04 -4.91
C GLU A 192 0.46 7.41 -5.61
N PRO A 193 0.23 8.53 -4.90
CA PRO A 193 0.50 9.86 -5.41
C PRO A 193 1.97 10.13 -5.69
N TYR A 194 2.25 10.76 -6.84
CA TYR A 194 3.60 11.18 -7.18
C TYR A 194 4.27 12.00 -6.05
N PRO A 195 5.51 11.67 -5.61
CA PRO A 195 6.25 12.35 -4.53
C PRO A 195 6.73 13.76 -4.91
N SER A 196 5.79 14.65 -5.23
CA SER A 196 6.07 15.98 -5.78
C SER A 196 6.43 17.04 -4.73
N CYS A 197 6.41 16.68 -3.44
CA CYS A 197 6.59 17.61 -2.32
C CYS A 197 7.70 17.16 -1.36
N SER A 198 8.31 18.11 -0.64
CA SER A 198 9.47 17.84 0.23
C SER A 198 9.17 16.93 1.42
N GLY A 199 7.92 16.87 1.86
CA GLY A 199 7.51 15.98 2.95
C GLY A 199 7.57 14.50 2.58
N CYS A 200 7.51 14.16 1.30
CA CYS A 200 7.55 12.78 0.83
C CYS A 200 8.86 12.48 0.11
N LYS A 201 9.97 13.03 0.64
CA LYS A 201 11.29 12.92 0.05
C LYS A 201 12.36 12.58 1.07
N VAL A 202 13.07 11.49 0.83
CA VAL A 202 14.38 11.21 1.39
C VAL A 202 15.42 12.04 0.63
N SER A 203 16.29 12.73 1.36
CA SER A 203 17.34 13.57 0.75
C SER A 203 18.27 12.74 -0.13
N GLY A 204 18.46 13.19 -1.38
CA GLY A 204 19.34 12.54 -2.36
C GLY A 204 18.67 11.40 -3.14
N TRP A 205 17.41 11.08 -2.86
CA TRP A 205 16.64 10.11 -3.65
C TRP A 205 15.88 10.78 -4.79
N SER A 206 15.80 10.08 -5.91
CA SER A 206 14.92 10.44 -7.03
C SER A 206 13.44 10.25 -6.68
N ASP A 207 12.54 10.80 -7.49
CA ASP A 207 11.10 10.64 -7.27
C ASP A 207 10.68 9.17 -7.30
N VAL A 208 11.25 8.36 -8.20
CA VAL A 208 10.93 6.92 -8.27
C VAL A 208 11.46 6.13 -7.08
N GLN A 209 12.63 6.50 -6.54
CA GLN A 209 13.16 5.89 -5.32
C GLN A 209 12.30 6.21 -4.10
N ASN A 210 11.72 7.42 -4.04
CA ASN A 210 10.74 7.71 -3.00
C ASN A 210 9.48 6.85 -3.16
N GLN A 211 8.98 6.71 -4.39
CA GLN A 211 7.81 5.88 -4.65
C GLN A 211 8.03 4.39 -4.39
N GLU A 212 9.21 3.84 -4.70
CA GLU A 212 9.55 2.44 -4.39
C GLU A 212 9.37 2.13 -2.91
N HIS A 213 9.76 3.02 -2.01
CA HIS A 213 9.60 2.79 -0.58
C HIS A 213 8.15 2.97 -0.09
N PHE A 214 7.32 3.76 -0.78
CA PHE A 214 5.89 3.84 -0.51
C PHE A 214 5.18 2.56 -0.96
N VAL A 215 5.45 2.10 -2.18
CA VAL A 215 4.95 0.79 -2.66
C VAL A 215 5.40 -0.32 -1.71
N CYS A 216 6.65 -0.29 -1.23
CA CYS A 216 7.14 -1.24 -0.23
C CYS A 216 6.27 -1.25 1.03
N HIS A 217 5.97 -0.07 1.56
CA HIS A 217 5.15 0.15 2.75
C HIS A 217 3.72 -0.34 2.51
N GLU A 218 3.01 0.25 1.55
CA GLU A 218 1.60 -0.04 1.30
C GLU A 218 1.37 -1.49 0.86
N THR A 219 2.29 -2.09 0.09
CA THR A 219 2.19 -3.51 -0.25
C THR A 219 2.29 -4.38 1.01
N ARG A 220 3.28 -4.16 1.88
CA ARG A 220 3.50 -5.03 3.05
C ARG A 220 2.38 -4.90 4.06
N GLU A 221 1.94 -3.67 4.32
CA GLU A 221 0.84 -3.40 5.24
C GLU A 221 -0.47 -4.00 4.72
N ALA A 222 -0.81 -3.80 3.44
CA ALA A 222 -1.98 -4.43 2.84
C ALA A 222 -1.94 -5.98 2.87
N VAL A 223 -0.74 -6.58 2.94
CA VAL A 223 -0.58 -8.03 3.11
C VAL A 223 -0.84 -8.45 4.56
N THR A 224 -0.31 -7.73 5.53
CA THR A 224 -0.44 -8.03 6.97
C THR A 224 -1.78 -7.60 7.55
N ASP A 225 -2.39 -6.58 6.98
CA ASP A 225 -3.64 -5.97 7.38
C ASP A 225 -4.46 -5.53 6.15
N PRO A 226 -4.99 -6.48 5.36
CA PRO A 226 -5.94 -6.11 4.31
C PRO A 226 -7.24 -5.53 4.88
N VAL A 227 -7.68 -6.03 6.06
CA VAL A 227 -8.86 -5.57 6.80
C VAL A 227 -8.75 -5.98 8.28
N ASN A 228 -8.30 -5.06 9.13
CA ASN A 228 -8.17 -5.21 10.59
C ASN A 228 -7.41 -6.47 11.05
N GLY A 229 -6.31 -6.78 10.36
CA GLY A 229 -5.34 -7.84 10.57
C GLY A 229 -4.36 -7.53 11.71
N TRP A 230 -3.12 -7.18 11.38
CA TRP A 230 -2.00 -7.04 12.33
C TRP A 230 -1.60 -5.59 12.56
N TRP A 231 -1.87 -5.08 13.76
CA TRP A 231 -1.47 -3.74 14.18
C TRP A 231 -1.19 -3.66 15.69
N ASN A 232 -0.51 -2.60 16.12
CA ASN A 232 -0.12 -2.39 17.51
C ASN A 232 -1.25 -1.72 18.31
N SER A 233 -1.88 -2.51 19.19
CA SER A 233 -2.95 -2.03 20.09
C SER A 233 -2.63 -0.78 20.92
N THR A 234 -1.35 -0.51 21.17
CA THR A 234 -0.90 0.64 21.98
C THR A 234 -0.80 1.92 21.17
N THR A 235 -0.31 1.83 19.94
CA THR A 235 0.00 2.99 19.08
C THR A 235 -1.04 3.24 18.00
N GLY A 236 -1.82 2.21 17.64
CA GLY A 236 -2.65 2.16 16.43
C GLY A 236 -1.88 1.73 15.18
N ALA A 237 -0.55 1.84 15.18
CA ALA A 237 0.26 1.67 13.97
C ALA A 237 0.29 0.23 13.46
N GLU A 238 0.33 0.10 12.13
CA GLU A 238 0.69 -1.13 11.44
C GLU A 238 2.21 -1.36 11.45
N ALA A 239 2.65 -2.45 10.82
CA ALA A 239 4.00 -2.95 11.00
C ALA A 239 5.06 -2.01 10.39
N ASP A 240 4.73 -1.37 9.30
CA ASP A 240 5.62 -0.53 8.52
C ASP A 240 5.57 0.90 9.10
N ASP A 241 4.41 1.34 9.58
CA ASP A 241 4.19 2.55 10.36
C ASP A 241 5.09 2.68 11.60
N GLU A 242 5.31 1.58 12.35
CA GLU A 242 6.21 1.55 13.50
C GLU A 242 7.67 1.91 13.13
N CYS A 243 7.99 1.85 11.84
CA CYS A 243 9.32 2.10 11.28
C CYS A 243 9.35 3.24 10.26
N ALA A 244 8.23 3.93 10.06
CA ALA A 244 8.11 4.98 9.06
C ALA A 244 9.09 6.13 9.36
N TRP A 245 9.92 6.46 8.37
CA TRP A 245 10.96 7.50 8.41
C TRP A 245 12.09 7.32 9.45
N SER A 246 11.94 6.43 10.41
CA SER A 246 12.91 6.20 11.50
C SER A 246 12.98 4.70 11.87
N PRO A 247 14.03 3.97 11.44
CA PRO A 247 15.21 4.49 10.77
C PRO A 247 14.93 5.01 9.35
N THR A 248 15.79 5.90 8.86
CA THR A 248 15.66 6.45 7.50
C THR A 248 15.59 5.34 6.46
N PRO A 249 14.65 5.42 5.49
CA PRO A 249 14.58 4.47 4.37
C PRO A 249 15.95 4.25 3.69
N PHE A 250 16.15 3.07 3.13
CA PHE A 250 17.45 2.62 2.63
C PHE A 250 17.38 2.06 1.21
N ILE A 251 18.53 2.04 0.53
CA ILE A 251 18.70 1.31 -0.73
C ILE A 251 19.11 -0.12 -0.41
N GLY A 252 18.31 -1.08 -0.86
CA GLY A 252 18.39 -2.50 -0.52
C GLY A 252 18.64 -3.39 -1.74
N THR A 253 17.97 -4.53 -1.76
CA THR A 253 18.10 -5.55 -2.80
C THR A 253 17.92 -4.95 -4.20
N ASN A 254 18.82 -5.33 -5.13
CA ASN A 254 18.84 -4.87 -6.52
C ASN A 254 18.94 -3.35 -6.72
N GLY A 255 19.34 -2.59 -5.69
CA GLY A 255 19.48 -1.14 -5.78
C GLY A 255 18.16 -0.37 -5.70
N TYR A 256 17.06 -1.05 -5.37
CA TYR A 256 15.77 -0.41 -5.10
C TYR A 256 15.69 0.14 -3.68
N SER A 257 14.69 0.98 -3.47
CA SER A 257 14.49 1.72 -2.23
C SER A 257 13.42 1.08 -1.36
N TYR A 258 13.70 0.98 -0.06
CA TYR A 258 12.87 0.25 0.89
C TYR A 258 12.72 1.01 2.20
N GLN A 259 11.66 0.70 2.93
CA GLN A 259 11.49 1.06 4.33
C GLN A 259 11.89 -0.09 5.25
N TYR A 260 12.35 0.23 6.46
CA TYR A 260 12.49 -0.77 7.52
C TYR A 260 11.12 -1.30 7.91
N GLU A 261 11.07 -2.54 8.35
CA GLU A 261 9.83 -3.21 8.76
C GLU A 261 9.89 -3.61 10.22
N TRP A 262 8.81 -3.42 10.96
CA TRP A 262 8.76 -3.92 12.34
C TRP A 262 8.74 -5.44 12.34
N SER A 263 9.60 -6.02 13.17
CA SER A 263 9.64 -7.46 13.40
C SER A 263 9.33 -7.76 14.86
N ASN A 264 8.19 -8.41 15.10
CA ASN A 264 7.87 -8.98 16.41
C ASN A 264 8.97 -9.94 16.89
N ALA A 265 9.54 -10.75 15.99
CA ALA A 265 10.60 -11.70 16.32
C ALA A 265 11.91 -11.02 16.76
N ASN A 266 12.22 -9.85 16.22
CA ASN A 266 13.42 -9.08 16.56
C ASN A 266 13.16 -7.95 17.56
N ASN A 267 11.88 -7.69 17.89
CA ASN A 267 11.43 -6.59 18.70
C ASN A 267 12.02 -5.24 18.23
N GLY A 268 11.91 -4.96 16.94
CA GLY A 268 12.43 -3.73 16.34
C GLY A 268 12.34 -3.69 14.82
N CYS A 269 12.64 -2.50 14.28
CA CYS A 269 12.73 -2.21 12.86
C CYS A 269 13.96 -2.88 12.23
N ILE A 270 13.74 -3.76 11.25
CA ILE A 270 14.80 -4.47 10.54
C ILE A 270 14.70 -4.25 9.03
N ARG A 271 15.81 -4.45 8.33
CA ARG A 271 15.85 -4.35 6.86
C ARG A 271 15.34 -5.63 6.21
N THR A 272 15.75 -6.79 6.72
CA THR A 272 15.53 -8.09 6.09
C THR A 272 15.47 -9.19 7.13
N ARG A 273 14.78 -10.29 6.80
CA ARG A 273 14.84 -11.57 7.52
C ARG A 273 15.28 -12.71 6.62
#